data_AF-M3TGA9-F1
#
_entry.id   AF-M3TGA9-F1
#
_cell.length_a   1.000
_cell.length_b   1.000
_cell.length_c   1.000
_cell.angle_alpha   90.00
_cell.angle_beta   90.00
_cell.angle_gamma   90.00
#
_symmetry.space_group_name_H-M   'P 1'
#
loop_
_entity.id
_entity.type
_entity.pdbx_description
1 polymer ?
#
loop_
_entity_poly.entity_id
_entity_poly.type
_entity_poly.pdbx_seq_one_letter_code
_entity_poly.pdbx_strand_id
1 'polypeptide(L)'
;MQALLHSRDPEKVPPPDVSSFIEEWSLTPTEWESAKGDMLRAHIREYNESLPNSYACRVLGYSVALRSQFATDWINMWDSSSSVREILEFRPTYRISEKWRPSDVSDLMGTLVDVGLGILDCNANEQEPTDPVALKQSAALYNALWEATNEMMSIDFYGEEFWQVMQQHLVIRRLQWALEAESENGEDYAKWLNYTAYPTAHGALALLSTNSSSFISVLPLLLQNNIPKKDLKELIRKAGIDLNPIADSAARFRDGPERKLKINSGHVRLINDLA
;
A
#
# COMPACT_ATOMS: atom_id res chain seq x y z
N MET A 1 -12.70 -11.03 -15.35
CA MET A 1 -13.96 -10.74 -16.10
C MET A 1 -15.21 -11.08 -15.29
N GLN A 2 -15.27 -12.23 -14.61
CA GLN A 2 -16.43 -12.62 -13.79
C GLN A 2 -16.77 -11.62 -12.67
N ALA A 3 -15.76 -11.07 -11.97
CA ALA A 3 -15.99 -10.07 -10.93
C ALA A 3 -16.74 -8.83 -11.46
N LEU A 4 -16.34 -8.33 -12.63
CA LEU A 4 -17.03 -7.22 -13.30
C LEU A 4 -18.47 -7.58 -13.71
N LEU A 5 -18.72 -8.83 -14.08
CA LEU A 5 -20.07 -9.31 -14.39
C LEU A 5 -20.93 -9.44 -13.12
N HIS A 6 -20.36 -9.96 -12.03
CA HIS A 6 -21.00 -10.01 -10.71
C HIS A 6 -21.38 -8.62 -10.21
N SER A 7 -20.51 -7.62 -10.38
CA SER A 7 -20.80 -6.23 -9.99
C SER A 7 -22.03 -5.63 -10.70
N ARG A 8 -22.37 -6.12 -11.90
CA ARG A 8 -23.50 -5.63 -12.70
C ARG A 8 -24.80 -6.38 -12.43
N ASP A 9 -24.71 -7.67 -12.12
CA ASP A 9 -25.88 -8.54 -11.94
C ASP A 9 -25.59 -9.62 -10.87
N PRO A 10 -25.50 -9.22 -9.59
CA PRO A 10 -25.07 -10.10 -8.51
C PRO A 10 -26.05 -11.25 -8.24
N GLU A 11 -27.32 -11.10 -8.65
CA GLU A 11 -28.35 -12.13 -8.52
C GLU A 11 -28.18 -13.26 -9.56
N LYS A 12 -27.58 -12.96 -10.72
CA LYS A 12 -27.44 -13.93 -11.82
C LYS A 12 -26.02 -14.49 -11.98
N VAL A 13 -25.01 -13.72 -11.61
CA VAL A 13 -23.62 -14.11 -11.74
C VAL A 13 -23.05 -14.30 -10.34
N PRO A 14 -22.63 -15.52 -9.93
CA PRO A 14 -22.02 -15.71 -8.62
C PRO A 14 -20.68 -14.98 -8.54
N PRO A 15 -20.23 -14.60 -7.32
CA PRO A 15 -18.91 -14.04 -7.13
C PRO A 15 -17.83 -15.01 -7.65
N PRO A 16 -16.69 -14.49 -8.15
CA PRO A 16 -15.60 -15.34 -8.61
C PRO A 16 -15.07 -16.21 -7.46
N ASP A 17 -14.76 -17.46 -7.75
CA ASP A 17 -14.05 -18.31 -6.80
C ASP A 17 -12.56 -17.96 -6.83
N VAL A 18 -12.07 -17.43 -5.70
CA VAL A 18 -10.67 -17.04 -5.51
C VAL A 18 -9.92 -18.00 -4.57
N SER A 19 -10.52 -19.15 -4.24
CA SER A 19 -9.95 -20.09 -3.26
C SER A 19 -8.60 -20.64 -3.72
N SER A 20 -8.47 -21.02 -5.00
CA SER A 20 -7.20 -21.49 -5.56
C SER A 20 -6.12 -20.41 -5.50
N PHE A 21 -6.47 -19.16 -5.80
CA PHE A 21 -5.53 -18.03 -5.71
C PHE A 21 -5.02 -17.88 -4.27
N ILE A 22 -5.91 -17.89 -3.26
CA ILE A 22 -5.52 -17.80 -1.85
C ILE A 22 -4.61 -18.97 -1.43
N GLU A 23 -4.95 -20.19 -1.87
CA GLU A 23 -4.19 -21.40 -1.52
C GLU A 23 -2.77 -21.40 -2.11
N GLU A 24 -2.57 -20.81 -3.29
CA GLU A 24 -1.26 -20.69 -3.94
C GLU A 24 -0.25 -19.88 -3.11
N TRP A 25 -0.71 -18.86 -2.38
CA TRP A 25 0.12 -18.07 -1.46
C TRP A 25 0.48 -18.79 -0.17
N SER A 26 -0.21 -19.88 0.15
CA SER A 26 0.04 -20.67 1.35
C SER A 26 1.22 -21.63 1.16
N LEU A 27 2.43 -21.09 0.97
CA LEU A 27 3.64 -21.88 0.75
C LEU A 27 4.38 -22.21 2.04
N THR A 28 4.78 -23.46 2.20
CA THR A 28 5.85 -23.82 3.14
C THR A 28 7.24 -23.51 2.55
N PRO A 29 8.30 -23.37 3.37
CA PRO A 29 9.65 -23.13 2.85
C PRO A 29 10.10 -24.16 1.80
N THR A 30 9.64 -25.41 1.94
CA THR A 30 9.98 -26.51 1.03
C THR A 30 9.18 -26.51 -0.27
N GLU A 31 8.05 -25.81 -0.34
CA GLU A 31 7.16 -25.80 -1.51
C GLU A 31 7.53 -24.73 -2.53
N TRP A 32 8.43 -23.78 -2.19
CA TRP A 32 8.89 -22.78 -3.13
C TRP A 32 9.52 -23.40 -4.38
N GLU A 33 10.33 -24.45 -4.25
CA GLU A 33 10.94 -25.14 -5.41
C GLU A 33 10.05 -26.22 -6.05
N SER A 34 8.82 -26.37 -5.55
CA SER A 34 7.85 -27.36 -6.05
C SER A 34 6.97 -26.81 -7.18
N ALA A 35 6.10 -27.67 -7.72
CA ALA A 35 5.08 -27.26 -8.70
C ALA A 35 4.17 -26.13 -8.16
N LYS A 36 3.90 -26.10 -6.85
CA LYS A 36 3.10 -25.05 -6.23
C LYS A 36 3.80 -23.69 -6.31
N GLY A 37 5.10 -23.65 -6.04
CA GLY A 37 5.91 -22.44 -6.22
C GLY A 37 6.07 -22.06 -7.70
N ASP A 38 6.14 -23.03 -8.62
CA ASP A 38 6.16 -22.76 -10.06
C ASP A 38 4.86 -22.09 -10.53
N MET A 39 3.70 -22.50 -9.99
CA MET A 39 2.41 -21.84 -10.24
C MET A 39 2.41 -20.40 -9.71
N LEU A 40 2.83 -20.19 -8.45
CA LEU A 40 2.87 -18.85 -7.87
C LEU A 40 3.79 -17.91 -8.65
N ARG A 41 4.95 -18.40 -9.10
CA ARG A 41 5.88 -17.63 -9.94
C ARG A 41 5.35 -17.33 -11.34
N ALA A 42 4.39 -18.11 -11.86
CA ALA A 42 3.80 -17.82 -13.16
C ALA A 42 3.09 -16.45 -13.17
N HIS A 43 2.49 -16.07 -12.04
CA HIS A 43 1.81 -14.78 -11.84
C HIS A 43 2.72 -13.57 -12.03
N ILE A 44 4.02 -13.72 -11.80
CA ILE A 44 5.00 -12.63 -11.98
C ILE A 44 4.92 -12.10 -13.40
N ARG A 45 4.72 -12.95 -14.41
CA ARG A 45 4.61 -12.47 -15.80
C ARG A 45 3.28 -11.80 -16.11
N GLU A 46 2.25 -12.10 -15.34
CA GLU A 46 0.88 -11.62 -15.58
C GLU A 46 0.59 -10.31 -14.85
N TYR A 47 1.21 -10.09 -13.70
CA TYR A 47 0.92 -8.96 -12.81
C TYR A 47 2.13 -8.07 -12.49
N ASN A 48 3.28 -8.27 -13.14
CA ASN A 48 4.46 -7.42 -12.90
C ASN A 48 4.18 -5.98 -13.32
N GLU A 49 4.09 -5.13 -12.30
CA GLU A 49 3.97 -3.69 -12.41
C GLU A 49 4.97 -3.04 -11.47
N SER A 50 5.73 -2.09 -11.99
CA SER A 50 6.77 -1.38 -11.22
C SER A 50 6.21 -0.45 -10.14
N LEU A 51 4.92 -0.16 -10.18
CA LEU A 51 4.24 0.77 -9.28
C LEU A 51 2.94 0.13 -8.77
N PRO A 52 2.52 0.45 -7.54
CA PRO A 52 1.27 -0.03 -6.99
C PRO A 52 0.07 0.57 -7.72
N ASN A 53 -1.10 0.06 -7.36
CA ASN A 53 -2.43 0.44 -7.82
C ASN A 53 -2.71 0.03 -9.27
N SER A 54 -2.18 -1.12 -9.69
CA SER A 54 -2.34 -1.67 -11.03
C SER A 54 -3.78 -2.11 -11.30
N TYR A 55 -4.20 -2.05 -12.58
CA TYR A 55 -5.55 -2.48 -12.94
C TYR A 55 -5.81 -3.95 -12.64
N ALA A 56 -4.82 -4.82 -12.87
CA ALA A 56 -4.96 -6.25 -12.62
C ALA A 56 -5.14 -6.55 -11.13
N CYS A 57 -4.31 -5.95 -10.27
CA CYS A 57 -4.43 -6.12 -8.82
C CYS A 57 -5.71 -5.51 -8.26
N ARG A 58 -6.24 -4.42 -8.84
CA ARG A 58 -7.57 -3.92 -8.47
C ARG A 58 -8.68 -4.92 -8.79
N VAL A 59 -8.63 -5.57 -9.96
CA VAL A 59 -9.63 -6.57 -10.35
C VAL A 59 -9.54 -7.81 -9.46
N LEU A 60 -8.33 -8.25 -9.12
CA LEU A 60 -8.11 -9.34 -8.16
C LEU A 60 -8.58 -8.94 -6.76
N GLY A 61 -8.22 -7.74 -6.29
CA GLY A 61 -8.63 -7.20 -5.00
C GLY A 61 -10.15 -7.10 -4.88
N TYR A 62 -10.83 -6.62 -5.93
CA TYR A 62 -12.29 -6.65 -5.98
C TYR A 62 -12.86 -8.06 -5.88
N SER A 63 -12.23 -9.04 -6.54
CA SER A 63 -12.66 -10.44 -6.49
C SER A 63 -12.53 -11.02 -5.08
N VAL A 64 -11.47 -10.67 -4.34
CA VAL A 64 -11.27 -11.09 -2.95
C VAL A 64 -12.19 -10.34 -2.00
N ALA A 65 -12.44 -9.04 -2.24
CA ALA A 65 -13.33 -8.20 -1.42
C ALA A 65 -14.77 -8.72 -1.38
N LEU A 66 -15.22 -9.45 -2.40
CA LEU A 66 -16.55 -10.08 -2.42
C LEU A 66 -16.69 -11.24 -1.41
N ARG A 67 -15.60 -11.68 -0.78
CA ARG A 67 -15.64 -12.68 0.30
C ARG A 67 -15.94 -12.02 1.64
N SER A 68 -16.66 -12.76 2.49
CA SER A 68 -17.04 -12.27 3.82
C SER A 68 -15.86 -12.08 4.77
N GLN A 69 -14.70 -12.70 4.51
CA GLN A 69 -13.51 -12.66 5.36
C GLN A 69 -12.28 -12.07 4.66
N PHE A 70 -12.47 -11.11 3.75
CA PHE A 70 -11.41 -10.58 2.87
C PHE A 70 -10.13 -10.16 3.61
N ALA A 71 -10.24 -9.56 4.81
CA ALA A 71 -9.06 -9.11 5.55
C ALA A 71 -8.30 -10.30 6.14
N THR A 72 -9.02 -11.29 6.68
CA THR A 72 -8.42 -12.52 7.22
C THR A 72 -7.78 -13.33 6.09
N ASP A 73 -8.44 -13.43 4.94
CA ASP A 73 -7.90 -14.12 3.76
C ASP A 73 -6.58 -13.45 3.30
N TRP A 74 -6.53 -12.12 3.20
CA TRP A 74 -5.30 -11.41 2.83
C TRP A 74 -4.18 -11.56 3.87
N ILE A 75 -4.50 -11.41 5.16
CA ILE A 75 -3.52 -11.59 6.25
C ILE A 75 -2.93 -13.01 6.22
N ASN A 76 -3.76 -14.03 6.01
CA ASN A 76 -3.29 -15.40 5.90
C ASN A 76 -2.36 -15.61 4.70
N MET A 77 -2.64 -15.00 3.55
CA MET A 77 -1.72 -15.02 2.40
C MET A 77 -0.38 -14.36 2.75
N TRP A 78 -0.42 -13.20 3.40
CA TRP A 78 0.79 -12.50 3.87
C TRP A 78 1.60 -13.34 4.85
N ASP A 79 0.99 -13.86 5.90
CA ASP A 79 1.66 -14.66 6.93
C ASP A 79 2.26 -15.94 6.36
N SER A 80 1.55 -16.58 5.44
CA SER A 80 2.04 -17.80 4.77
C SER A 80 3.16 -17.53 3.77
N SER A 81 3.35 -16.28 3.34
CA SER A 81 4.46 -15.89 2.46
C SER A 81 5.79 -15.64 3.19
N SER A 82 5.89 -15.95 4.49
CA SER A 82 7.10 -15.74 5.30
C SER A 82 8.39 -16.27 4.65
N SER A 83 8.37 -17.50 4.11
CA SER A 83 9.53 -18.08 3.42
C SER A 83 9.92 -17.35 2.13
N VAL A 84 8.95 -16.71 1.48
CA VAL A 84 9.19 -15.89 0.29
C VAL A 84 9.86 -14.58 0.69
N ARG A 85 9.43 -13.97 1.81
CA ARG A 85 10.03 -12.76 2.39
C ARG A 85 11.46 -12.99 2.88
N GLU A 86 11.76 -14.15 3.48
CA GLU A 86 13.13 -14.53 3.88
C GLU A 86 14.12 -14.48 2.71
N ILE A 87 13.71 -14.86 1.49
CA ILE A 87 14.57 -14.77 0.30
C ILE A 87 15.02 -13.34 0.05
N LEU A 88 14.13 -12.36 0.25
CA LEU A 88 14.42 -10.94 0.09
C LEU A 88 15.29 -10.42 1.24
N GLU A 89 15.02 -10.85 2.48
CA GLU A 89 15.80 -10.47 3.66
C GLU A 89 17.26 -10.88 3.56
N PHE A 90 17.54 -12.13 3.16
CA PHE A 90 18.91 -12.65 3.10
C PHE A 90 19.69 -12.21 1.85
N ARG A 91 19.05 -11.51 0.91
CA ARG A 91 19.67 -10.86 -0.27
C ARG A 91 20.74 -11.70 -0.95
N PRO A 92 20.38 -12.89 -1.44
CA PRO A 92 21.34 -13.79 -2.03
C PRO A 92 22.02 -13.13 -3.25
N THR A 93 23.32 -12.87 -3.12
CA THR A 93 24.13 -12.16 -4.12
C THR A 93 24.63 -13.08 -5.24
N TYR A 94 24.61 -14.39 -5.02
CA TYR A 94 24.90 -15.39 -6.04
C TYR A 94 23.60 -15.86 -6.70
N ARG A 95 23.68 -16.26 -7.98
CA ARG A 95 22.54 -16.85 -8.69
C ARG A 95 22.15 -18.15 -7.97
N ILE A 96 21.09 -18.11 -7.17
CA ILE A 96 20.59 -19.31 -6.47
C ILE A 96 19.88 -20.24 -7.45
N SER A 97 19.18 -19.68 -8.43
CA SER A 97 18.31 -20.44 -9.32
C SER A 97 18.46 -20.02 -10.77
N GLU A 98 18.29 -21.00 -11.67
CA GLU A 98 18.10 -20.72 -13.09
C GLU A 98 16.66 -20.35 -13.43
N LYS A 99 15.69 -20.71 -12.56
CA LYS A 99 14.25 -20.55 -12.79
C LYS A 99 13.70 -19.19 -12.38
N TRP A 100 14.28 -18.56 -11.36
CA TRP A 100 13.78 -17.31 -10.78
C TRP A 100 14.94 -16.47 -10.23
N ARG A 101 14.69 -15.18 -10.03
CA ARG A 101 15.61 -14.18 -9.46
C ARG A 101 14.98 -13.52 -8.24
N PRO A 102 15.76 -12.98 -7.29
CA PRO A 102 15.22 -12.23 -6.16
C PRO A 102 14.32 -11.05 -6.56
N SER A 103 14.58 -10.39 -7.69
CA SER A 103 13.68 -9.36 -8.25
C SER A 103 12.29 -9.90 -8.56
N ASP A 104 12.21 -11.14 -9.07
CA ASP A 104 10.93 -11.78 -9.38
C ASP A 104 10.13 -12.03 -8.09
N VAL A 105 10.84 -12.34 -6.98
CA VAL A 105 10.24 -12.49 -5.66
C VAL A 105 9.74 -11.15 -5.11
N SER A 106 10.49 -10.07 -5.32
CA SER A 106 10.06 -8.70 -5.01
C SER A 106 8.77 -8.35 -5.75
N ASP A 107 8.72 -8.57 -7.06
CA ASP A 107 7.55 -8.29 -7.89
C ASP A 107 6.31 -9.09 -7.43
N LEU A 108 6.53 -10.34 -7.01
CA LEU A 108 5.49 -11.19 -6.44
C LEU A 108 4.96 -10.59 -5.12
N MET A 109 5.84 -10.24 -4.18
CA MET A 109 5.43 -9.59 -2.93
C MET A 109 4.71 -8.27 -3.19
N GLY A 110 5.17 -7.48 -4.17
CA GLY A 110 4.51 -6.26 -4.63
C GLY A 110 3.08 -6.53 -5.10
N THR A 111 2.89 -7.57 -5.91
CA THR A 111 1.56 -8.02 -6.37
C THR A 111 0.63 -8.33 -5.19
N LEU A 112 1.10 -9.07 -4.17
CA LEU A 112 0.28 -9.41 -3.01
C LEU A 112 -0.19 -8.16 -2.24
N VAL A 113 0.71 -7.21 -2.01
CA VAL A 113 0.39 -5.96 -1.31
C VAL A 113 -0.52 -5.07 -2.17
N ASP A 114 -0.32 -5.04 -3.50
CA ASP A 114 -1.18 -4.29 -4.42
C ASP A 114 -2.59 -4.88 -4.50
N VAL A 115 -2.74 -6.21 -4.43
CA VAL A 115 -4.05 -6.85 -4.31
C VAL A 115 -4.74 -6.39 -3.02
N GLY A 116 -4.02 -6.31 -1.90
CA GLY A 116 -4.56 -5.81 -0.64
C GLY A 116 -5.00 -4.34 -0.72
N LEU A 117 -4.23 -3.49 -1.41
CA LEU A 117 -4.64 -2.12 -1.72
C LEU A 117 -5.94 -2.10 -2.54
N GLY A 118 -6.05 -2.98 -3.54
CA GLY A 118 -7.26 -3.16 -4.33
C GLY A 118 -8.47 -3.56 -3.48
N ILE A 119 -8.30 -4.45 -2.49
CA ILE A 119 -9.37 -4.84 -1.56
C ILE A 119 -9.84 -3.62 -0.74
N LEU A 120 -8.90 -2.80 -0.22
CA LEU A 120 -9.26 -1.57 0.52
C LEU A 120 -10.07 -0.61 -0.33
N ASP A 121 -9.65 -0.37 -1.57
CA ASP A 121 -10.30 0.58 -2.47
C ASP A 121 -11.74 0.15 -2.84
N CYS A 122 -12.00 -1.15 -2.88
CA CYS A 122 -13.34 -1.67 -3.14
C CYS A 122 -14.30 -1.48 -1.97
N ASN A 123 -13.78 -1.43 -0.74
CA ASN A 123 -14.58 -1.26 0.49
C ASN A 123 -14.71 0.21 0.91
N ALA A 124 -14.05 1.14 0.22
CA ALA A 124 -14.14 2.58 0.47
C ALA A 124 -15.36 3.22 -0.23
N ASN A 125 -16.55 2.62 -0.06
CA ASN A 125 -17.78 3.14 -0.68
C ASN A 125 -18.66 3.87 0.34
N GLU A 126 -18.70 5.20 0.21
CA GLU A 126 -19.48 6.15 1.01
C GLU A 126 -21.00 6.07 0.74
N GLN A 127 -21.41 5.45 -0.39
CA GLN A 127 -22.82 5.46 -0.84
C GLN A 127 -23.68 4.34 -0.25
N GLU A 128 -23.07 3.35 0.41
CA GLU A 128 -23.78 2.23 1.03
C GLU A 128 -23.88 2.40 2.54
N PRO A 129 -24.94 1.86 3.19
CA PRO A 129 -25.03 1.84 4.64
C PRO A 129 -23.78 1.20 5.22
N THR A 130 -23.16 1.89 6.17
CA THR A 130 -21.94 1.43 6.83
C THR A 130 -22.14 0.04 7.44
N ASP A 131 -21.47 -0.98 6.91
CA ASP A 131 -21.40 -2.31 7.51
C ASP A 131 -20.27 -2.34 8.57
N PRO A 132 -20.60 -2.49 9.87
CA PRO A 132 -19.58 -2.55 10.92
C PRO A 132 -18.59 -3.71 10.75
N VAL A 133 -19.01 -4.81 10.13
CA VAL A 133 -18.13 -5.97 9.88
C VAL A 133 -17.12 -5.64 8.80
N ALA A 134 -17.56 -5.10 7.67
CA ALA A 134 -16.66 -4.62 6.61
C ALA A 134 -15.70 -3.54 7.12
N LEU A 135 -16.18 -2.58 7.91
CA LEU A 135 -15.31 -1.56 8.53
C LEU A 135 -14.19 -2.16 9.38
N LYS A 136 -14.53 -3.12 10.24
CA LYS A 136 -13.55 -3.80 11.09
C LYS A 136 -12.49 -4.50 10.25
N GLN A 137 -12.90 -5.13 9.16
CA GLN A 137 -12.00 -5.77 8.22
C GLN A 137 -11.14 -4.75 7.47
N SER A 138 -11.69 -3.61 7.04
CA SER A 138 -10.93 -2.55 6.37
C SER A 138 -9.84 -1.95 7.26
N ALA A 139 -10.09 -1.68 8.55
CA ALA A 139 -9.01 -1.25 9.44
C ALA A 139 -7.97 -2.34 9.68
N ALA A 140 -8.40 -3.59 9.89
CA ALA A 140 -7.47 -4.70 10.07
C ALA A 140 -6.55 -4.87 8.85
N LEU A 141 -7.13 -4.78 7.65
CA LEU A 141 -6.39 -4.84 6.40
C LEU A 141 -5.47 -3.64 6.22
N TYR A 142 -5.92 -2.43 6.52
CA TYR A 142 -5.07 -1.23 6.48
C TYR A 142 -3.83 -1.38 7.38
N ASN A 143 -4.04 -1.83 8.62
CA ASN A 143 -2.94 -2.03 9.58
C ASN A 143 -1.96 -3.07 9.06
N ALA A 144 -2.47 -4.20 8.57
CA ALA A 144 -1.64 -5.27 8.02
C ALA A 144 -0.87 -4.82 6.77
N LEU A 145 -1.48 -4.03 5.89
CA LEU A 145 -0.82 -3.44 4.72
C LEU A 145 0.26 -2.43 5.11
N TRP A 146 0.00 -1.62 6.14
CA TRP A 146 1.00 -0.69 6.67
C TRP A 146 2.21 -1.44 7.21
N GLU A 147 1.99 -2.47 8.04
CA GLU A 147 3.07 -3.30 8.59
C GLU A 147 3.83 -4.02 7.49
N ALA A 148 3.12 -4.68 6.56
CA ALA A 148 3.71 -5.36 5.42
C ALA A 148 4.58 -4.42 4.57
N THR A 149 4.07 -3.22 4.25
CA THR A 149 4.82 -2.23 3.45
C THR A 149 6.10 -1.80 4.17
N ASN A 150 6.05 -1.53 5.49
CA ASN A 150 7.25 -1.12 6.23
C ASN A 150 8.26 -2.26 6.42
N GLU A 151 7.78 -3.49 6.59
CA GLU A 151 8.63 -4.67 6.60
C GLU A 151 9.37 -4.79 5.26
N MET A 152 8.65 -4.72 4.15
CA MET A 152 9.24 -4.80 2.81
C MET A 152 10.23 -3.66 2.54
N MET A 153 9.94 -2.43 2.96
CA MET A 153 10.91 -1.32 2.87
C MET A 153 12.22 -1.60 3.63
N SER A 154 12.19 -2.48 4.64
CA SER A 154 13.36 -2.84 5.44
C SER A 154 14.16 -4.01 4.83
N ILE A 155 13.48 -4.94 4.17
CA ILE A 155 14.09 -6.20 3.69
C ILE A 155 14.30 -6.25 2.18
N ASP A 156 13.48 -5.56 1.38
CA ASP A 156 13.49 -5.65 -0.08
C ASP A 156 14.13 -4.45 -0.77
N PHE A 157 15.22 -4.73 -1.48
CA PHE A 157 16.05 -3.75 -2.18
C PHE A 157 15.74 -3.69 -3.68
N TYR A 158 14.98 -4.66 -4.19
CA TYR A 158 14.65 -4.74 -5.60
C TYR A 158 13.40 -3.90 -5.93
N GLY A 159 12.44 -3.82 -5.00
CA GLY A 159 11.19 -3.08 -5.14
C GLY A 159 11.18 -1.66 -4.53
N GLU A 160 12.33 -1.02 -4.32
CA GLU A 160 12.43 0.23 -3.54
C GLU A 160 11.40 1.31 -3.93
N GLU A 161 11.23 1.58 -5.23
CA GLU A 161 10.26 2.58 -5.72
C GLU A 161 8.82 2.14 -5.45
N PHE A 162 8.49 0.86 -5.66
CA PHE A 162 7.16 0.31 -5.41
C PHE A 162 6.75 0.53 -3.94
N TRP A 163 7.61 0.15 -2.99
CA TRP A 163 7.30 0.22 -1.57
C TRP A 163 7.13 1.66 -1.07
N GLN A 164 7.95 2.59 -1.57
CA GLN A 164 7.81 4.01 -1.26
C GLN A 164 6.47 4.56 -1.77
N VAL A 165 6.07 4.22 -2.99
CA VAL A 165 4.79 4.67 -3.56
C VAL A 165 3.60 3.98 -2.87
N MET A 166 3.73 2.72 -2.45
CA MET A 166 2.71 2.03 -1.66
C MET A 166 2.51 2.73 -0.30
N GLN A 167 3.60 3.08 0.39
CA GLN A 167 3.51 3.83 1.64
C GLN A 167 2.82 5.19 1.43
N GLN A 168 3.10 5.90 0.33
CA GLN A 168 2.41 7.15 -0.02
C GLN A 168 0.91 6.95 -0.19
N HIS A 169 0.48 5.89 -0.89
CA HIS A 169 -0.93 5.54 -1.03
C HIS A 169 -1.63 5.31 0.32
N LEU A 170 -0.97 4.65 1.25
CA LEU A 170 -1.51 4.40 2.59
C LEU A 170 -1.55 5.67 3.45
N VAL A 171 -0.54 6.55 3.35
CA VAL A 171 -0.51 7.84 4.04
C VAL A 171 -1.63 8.75 3.53
N ILE A 172 -1.80 8.87 2.22
CA ILE A 172 -2.84 9.72 1.62
C ILE A 172 -4.22 9.34 2.17
N ARG A 173 -4.60 8.05 2.11
CA ARG A 173 -5.88 7.56 2.63
C ARG A 173 -6.04 7.84 4.12
N ARG A 174 -4.99 7.60 4.90
CA ARG A 174 -5.04 7.81 6.36
C ARG A 174 -5.26 9.27 6.74
N LEU A 175 -4.66 10.19 5.99
CA LEU A 175 -4.84 11.62 6.20
C LEU A 175 -6.23 12.07 5.77
N GLN A 176 -6.74 11.55 4.64
CA GLN A 176 -8.13 11.82 4.20
C GLN A 176 -9.15 11.42 5.26
N TRP A 177 -9.07 10.17 5.77
CA TRP A 177 -9.97 9.71 6.83
C TRP A 177 -9.91 10.59 8.09
N ALA A 178 -8.73 11.08 8.46
CA ALA A 178 -8.60 11.97 9.62
C ALA A 178 -9.29 13.32 9.41
N LEU A 179 -9.15 13.92 8.22
CA LEU A 179 -9.76 15.20 7.92
C LEU A 179 -11.27 15.10 7.74
N GLU A 180 -11.74 14.07 7.05
CA GLU A 180 -13.17 13.77 6.91
C GLU A 180 -13.81 13.53 8.28
N ALA A 181 -13.13 12.79 9.17
CA ALA A 181 -13.61 12.54 10.53
C ALA A 181 -13.75 13.81 11.39
N GLU A 182 -12.88 14.82 11.17
CA GLU A 182 -12.93 16.11 11.86
C GLU A 182 -13.99 17.07 11.27
N SER A 183 -14.53 16.77 10.09
CA SER A 183 -15.54 17.62 9.44
C SER A 183 -16.93 17.48 10.07
N GLU A 184 -17.71 18.57 10.06
CA GLU A 184 -19.09 18.58 10.61
C GLU A 184 -20.01 17.58 9.90
N ASN A 185 -19.73 17.30 8.62
CA ASN A 185 -20.43 16.31 7.80
C ASN A 185 -19.69 14.96 7.73
N GLY A 186 -18.72 14.72 8.62
CA GLY A 186 -17.86 13.56 8.54
C GLY A 186 -18.66 12.27 8.57
N GLU A 187 -18.41 11.41 7.58
CA GLU A 187 -19.08 10.14 7.47
C GLU A 187 -18.71 9.19 8.61
N ASP A 188 -19.65 8.33 8.99
CA ASP A 188 -19.42 7.31 10.01
C ASP A 188 -18.26 6.38 9.61
N TYR A 189 -18.07 6.16 8.31
CA TYR A 189 -16.95 5.42 7.74
C TYR A 189 -15.59 6.01 8.11
N ALA A 190 -15.34 7.27 7.73
CA ALA A 190 -14.08 7.96 7.97
C ALA A 190 -13.79 8.13 9.47
N LYS A 191 -14.83 8.46 10.26
CA LYS A 191 -14.73 8.55 11.72
C LYS A 191 -14.27 7.24 12.31
N TRP A 192 -14.92 6.13 11.96
CA TRP A 192 -14.58 4.82 12.51
C TRP A 192 -13.15 4.44 12.17
N LEU A 193 -12.76 4.52 10.90
CA LEU A 193 -11.40 4.18 10.46
C LEU A 193 -10.34 5.09 11.09
N ASN A 194 -10.64 6.38 11.28
CA ASN A 194 -9.70 7.28 11.94
C ASN A 194 -9.39 6.86 13.40
N TYR A 195 -10.33 6.23 14.10
CA TYR A 195 -10.14 5.79 15.49
C TYR A 195 -9.51 4.41 15.62
N THR A 196 -9.68 3.53 14.63
CA THR A 196 -9.31 2.11 14.73
C THR A 196 -8.11 1.73 13.88
N ALA A 197 -7.86 2.43 12.78
CA ALA A 197 -6.71 2.19 11.93
C ALA A 197 -5.43 2.79 12.57
N TYR A 198 -4.37 1.99 12.55
CA TYR A 198 -3.03 2.33 12.98
C TYR A 198 -2.07 2.29 11.77
N PRO A 199 -1.10 3.21 11.66
CA PRO A 199 -0.84 4.34 12.57
C PRO A 199 -1.90 5.43 12.50
N THR A 200 -1.90 6.33 13.48
CA THR A 200 -2.70 7.56 13.39
C THR A 200 -2.22 8.43 12.22
N ALA A 201 -3.01 9.39 11.74
CA ALA A 201 -2.59 10.26 10.62
C ALA A 201 -1.27 11.00 10.90
N HIS A 202 -1.12 11.56 12.11
CA HIS A 202 0.14 12.19 12.50
C HIS A 202 1.27 11.18 12.70
N GLY A 203 0.97 9.95 13.15
CA GLY A 203 1.95 8.87 13.28
C GLY A 203 2.46 8.38 11.93
N ALA A 204 1.55 8.19 10.97
CA ALA A 204 1.87 7.85 9.58
C ALA A 204 2.78 8.90 8.95
N LEU A 205 2.44 10.18 9.15
CA LEU A 205 3.20 11.30 8.63
C LEU A 205 4.59 11.42 9.28
N ALA A 206 4.68 11.22 10.60
CA ALA A 206 5.95 11.19 11.32
C ALA A 206 6.86 10.05 10.84
N LEU A 207 6.31 8.85 10.66
CA LEU A 207 7.05 7.70 10.11
C LEU A 207 7.52 7.97 8.67
N LEU A 208 6.67 8.52 7.80
CA LEU A 208 7.08 8.89 6.45
C LEU A 208 8.22 9.93 6.47
N SER A 209 8.19 10.87 7.42
CA SER A 209 9.19 11.95 7.54
C SER A 209 10.60 11.48 7.88
N THR A 210 10.77 10.23 8.36
CA THR A 210 12.11 9.69 8.63
C THR A 210 12.91 9.49 7.34
N ASN A 211 12.24 9.42 6.19
CA ASN A 211 12.87 9.50 4.88
C ASN A 211 12.50 10.82 4.20
N SER A 212 13.45 11.77 4.20
CA SER A 212 13.24 13.09 3.61
C SER A 212 12.79 13.03 2.14
N SER A 213 13.33 12.13 1.31
CA SER A 213 12.95 12.10 -0.11
C SER A 213 11.51 11.63 -0.30
N SER A 214 11.08 10.60 0.43
CA SER A 214 9.72 10.08 0.41
C SER A 214 8.72 11.11 0.94
N PHE A 215 9.05 11.79 2.04
CA PHE A 215 8.22 12.86 2.59
C PHE A 215 8.09 14.03 1.61
N ILE A 216 9.19 14.52 1.05
CA ILE A 216 9.17 15.62 0.07
C ILE A 216 8.29 15.26 -1.13
N SER A 217 8.39 14.02 -1.61
CA SER A 217 7.66 13.54 -2.79
C SER A 217 6.17 13.40 -2.55
N VAL A 218 5.72 13.13 -1.31
CA VAL A 218 4.28 13.00 -1.02
C VAL A 218 3.57 14.35 -0.94
N LEU A 219 4.24 15.43 -0.54
CA LEU A 219 3.58 16.71 -0.23
C LEU A 219 2.73 17.25 -1.39
N PRO A 220 3.18 17.25 -2.66
CA PRO A 220 2.35 17.67 -3.77
C PRO A 220 1.16 16.73 -4.01
N LEU A 221 1.34 15.42 -3.76
CA LEU A 221 0.28 14.42 -3.90
C LEU A 221 -0.82 14.62 -2.86
N LEU A 222 -0.47 15.00 -1.63
CA LEU A 222 -1.45 15.35 -0.60
C LEU A 222 -2.34 16.53 -1.06
N LEU A 223 -1.73 17.57 -1.62
CA LEU A 223 -2.50 18.70 -2.17
C LEU A 223 -3.40 18.30 -3.35
N GLN A 224 -2.93 17.40 -4.21
CA GLN A 224 -3.71 16.86 -5.34
C GLN A 224 -4.87 15.98 -4.88
N ASN A 225 -4.74 15.35 -3.71
CA ASN A 225 -5.78 14.54 -3.06
C ASN A 225 -6.65 15.37 -2.09
N ASN A 226 -6.83 16.65 -2.40
CA ASN A 226 -7.70 17.59 -1.69
C ASN A 226 -7.39 17.81 -0.22
N ILE A 227 -6.15 17.57 0.23
CA ILE A 227 -5.71 17.94 1.58
C ILE A 227 -5.27 19.41 1.54
N PRO A 228 -6.02 20.36 2.13
CA PRO A 228 -5.69 21.77 2.03
C PRO A 228 -4.38 22.10 2.77
N LYS A 229 -3.63 23.08 2.28
CA LYS A 229 -2.36 23.51 2.90
C LYS A 229 -2.51 23.80 4.41
N LYS A 230 -3.61 24.42 4.82
CA LYS A 230 -3.88 24.75 6.23
C LYS A 230 -3.94 23.50 7.09
N ASP A 231 -4.66 22.48 6.64
CA ASP A 231 -4.83 21.24 7.39
C ASP A 231 -3.55 20.40 7.36
N LEU A 232 -2.82 20.42 6.24
CA LEU A 232 -1.50 19.81 6.14
C LEU A 232 -0.50 20.44 7.13
N LYS A 233 -0.48 21.78 7.26
CA LYS A 233 0.37 22.46 8.27
C LYS A 233 0.04 21.97 9.68
N GLU A 234 -1.24 21.87 10.02
CA GLU A 234 -1.67 21.41 11.33
C GLU A 234 -1.30 19.95 11.58
N LEU A 235 -1.45 19.07 10.58
CA LEU A 235 -1.03 17.67 10.65
C LEU A 235 0.49 17.53 10.84
N ILE A 236 1.29 18.29 10.09
CA ILE A 236 2.75 18.33 10.22
C ILE A 236 3.16 18.78 11.63
N ARG A 237 2.50 19.82 12.15
CA ARG A 237 2.72 20.33 13.51
C ARG A 237 2.35 19.29 14.56
N LYS A 238 1.17 18.64 14.45
CA LYS A 238 0.74 17.54 15.34
C LYS A 238 1.70 16.34 15.28
N ALA A 239 2.30 16.08 14.12
CA ALA A 239 3.30 15.03 13.92
C ALA A 239 4.68 15.38 14.48
N GLY A 240 4.92 16.62 14.92
CA GLY A 240 6.19 17.05 15.50
C GLY A 240 7.33 17.12 14.48
N ILE A 241 7.01 17.32 13.19
CA ILE A 241 7.99 17.31 12.10
C ILE A 241 8.65 18.70 12.00
N ASP A 242 9.98 18.74 12.12
CA ASP A 242 10.76 19.94 11.83
C ASP A 242 11.02 20.04 10.32
N LEU A 243 10.45 21.06 9.69
CA LEU A 243 10.58 21.28 8.24
C LEU A 243 11.92 21.90 7.84
N ASN A 244 12.69 22.48 8.76
CA ASN A 244 13.99 23.09 8.45
C ASN A 244 14.99 22.08 7.86
N PRO A 245 15.30 20.93 8.51
CA PRO A 245 16.23 19.95 7.94
C PRO A 245 15.70 19.31 6.64
N ILE A 246 14.37 19.27 6.47
CA ILE A 246 13.72 18.75 5.26
C ILE A 246 13.88 19.74 4.10
N ALA A 247 13.76 21.04 4.36
CA ALA A 247 13.99 22.10 3.37
C ALA A 247 15.45 22.10 2.89
N ASP A 248 16.41 21.95 3.81
CA ASP A 248 17.83 21.81 3.48
C ASP A 248 18.10 20.58 2.61
N SER A 249 17.47 19.46 2.96
CA SER A 249 17.55 18.22 2.18
C SER A 249 16.96 18.42 0.77
N ALA A 250 15.81 19.06 0.65
CA ALA A 250 15.16 19.34 -0.63
C ALA A 250 16.02 20.22 -1.55
N ALA A 251 16.66 21.25 -0.99
CA ALA A 251 17.60 22.09 -1.74
C ALA A 251 18.80 21.28 -2.24
N ARG A 252 19.38 20.42 -1.38
CA ARG A 252 20.49 19.53 -1.75
C ARG A 252 20.10 18.54 -2.85
N PHE A 253 18.91 17.93 -2.76
CA PHE A 253 18.44 16.99 -3.78
C PHE A 253 18.20 17.67 -5.14
N ARG A 254 17.72 18.92 -5.14
CA ARG A 254 17.55 19.72 -6.36
C ARG A 254 18.89 20.02 -7.03
N ASP A 255 19.89 20.40 -6.24
CA ASP A 255 21.18 20.88 -6.73
C ASP A 255 22.21 19.74 -6.93
N GLY A 256 21.87 18.53 -6.49
CA GLY A 256 22.72 17.36 -6.57
C GLY A 256 22.81 16.74 -7.98
N PRO A 257 23.87 15.96 -8.25
CA PRO A 257 24.04 15.23 -9.52
C PRO A 257 22.99 14.14 -9.72
N GLU A 258 22.31 13.72 -8.65
CA GLU A 258 21.26 12.71 -8.66
C GLU A 258 19.89 13.32 -8.95
N ARG A 259 19.62 13.65 -10.21
CA ARG A 259 18.25 13.91 -10.70
C ARG A 259 17.29 12.71 -10.55
N LYS A 260 17.75 11.61 -9.94
CA LYS A 260 16.99 10.37 -9.69
C LYS A 260 15.77 10.59 -8.81
N LEU A 261 15.85 11.49 -7.82
CA LEU A 261 14.77 11.72 -6.85
C LEU A 261 13.63 12.59 -7.39
N LYS A 262 13.70 13.11 -8.62
CA LYS A 262 12.66 13.94 -9.28
C LYS A 262 12.18 15.17 -8.44
N ILE A 263 12.96 15.62 -7.46
CA ILE A 263 12.67 16.79 -6.62
C ILE A 263 13.02 18.07 -7.40
N ASN A 264 12.07 19.01 -7.44
CA ASN A 264 12.17 20.26 -8.21
C ASN A 264 11.86 21.51 -7.34
N SER A 265 12.01 22.71 -7.92
CA SER A 265 11.77 23.98 -7.22
C SER A 265 10.35 24.12 -6.64
N GLY A 266 9.35 23.45 -7.23
CA GLY A 266 7.99 23.43 -6.70
C GLY A 266 7.90 22.73 -5.35
N HIS A 267 8.66 21.64 -5.16
CA HIS A 267 8.73 20.92 -3.88
C HIS A 267 9.39 21.78 -2.80
N VAL A 268 10.52 22.42 -3.11
CA VAL A 268 11.23 23.32 -2.18
C VAL A 268 10.32 24.47 -1.75
N ARG A 269 9.62 25.10 -2.71
CA ARG A 269 8.66 26.16 -2.42
C ARG A 269 7.53 25.66 -1.51
N LEU A 270 7.00 24.47 -1.76
CA LEU A 270 5.92 23.90 -0.95
C LEU A 270 6.36 23.67 0.49
N ILE A 271 7.56 23.14 0.72
CA ILE A 271 8.09 22.94 2.08
C ILE A 271 8.23 24.28 2.80
N ASN A 272 8.78 25.30 2.13
CA ASN A 272 8.89 26.65 2.69
C ASN A 272 7.53 27.29 2.97
N ASP A 273 6.53 27.06 2.11
CA ASP A 273 5.17 27.51 2.34
C ASP A 273 4.51 26.79 3.53
N LEU A 274 4.94 25.57 3.85
CA LEU A 274 4.41 24.72 4.93
C LEU A 274 5.07 24.96 6.30
N ALA A 275 6.32 25.43 6.31
CA ALA A 275 6.99 25.95 7.51
C ALA A 275 6.23 27.15 8.13
#